data_AF-A0A9Q8XGY0-F1
#
_entry.id   AF-A0A9Q8XGY0-F1
#
_cell.length_a   1.000
_cell.length_b   1.000
_cell.length_c   1.000
_cell.angle_alpha   90.00
_cell.angle_beta   90.00
_cell.angle_gamma   90.00
#
_symmetry.space_group_name_H-M   'P 1'
#
loop_
_entity.id
_entity.type
_entity.pdbx_description
1 polymer ?
#
loop_
_entity_poly.entity_id
_entity_poly.type
_entity_poly.pdbx_seq_one_letter_code
_entity_poly.pdbx_strand_id
1 'polypeptide(L)'
;MVDSGQQTEFGLLEYQAQQGRIIIRAPRFDFDSFPQLADKLIKLLSASVIEKQWDADIHSWLIDFEGCQLFLKSEHYSESIWLEALSIDASKEELDYLAGLFQRGF
;
A
#
# COMPACT_ATOMS: atom_id res chain seq x y z
N MET A 1 7.85 -30.91 7.69
CA MET A 1 8.20 -29.65 7.00
C MET A 1 6.92 -29.02 6.51
N VAL A 2 6.32 -28.15 7.32
CA VAL A 2 5.47 -27.05 6.84
C VAL A 2 5.82 -25.90 7.77
N ASP A 3 6.54 -24.92 7.25
CA ASP A 3 6.81 -23.68 7.98
C ASP A 3 5.44 -23.03 8.19
N SER A 4 4.93 -23.07 9.41
CA SER A 4 3.73 -22.30 9.80
C SER A 4 4.13 -20.84 9.89
N GLY A 5 4.49 -20.26 8.75
CA GLY A 5 4.80 -18.84 8.64
C GLY A 5 3.56 -18.08 9.07
N GLN A 6 3.68 -17.27 10.12
CA GLN A 6 2.66 -16.29 10.47
C GLN A 6 2.31 -15.52 9.20
N GLN A 7 1.11 -15.76 8.67
CA GLN A 7 0.63 -15.04 7.52
C GLN A 7 0.32 -13.63 8.02
N THR A 8 1.30 -12.73 7.86
CA THR A 8 1.18 -11.32 8.27
C THR A 8 -0.01 -10.68 7.55
N GLU A 9 -0.61 -9.68 8.17
CA GLU A 9 -1.84 -9.08 7.67
C GLU A 9 -1.59 -8.41 6.32
N PHE A 10 -0.52 -7.63 6.25
CA PHE A 10 -0.04 -7.01 5.02
C PHE A 10 1.22 -7.71 4.51
N GLY A 11 1.37 -7.76 3.19
CA GLY A 11 2.57 -8.31 2.55
C GLY A 11 2.74 -7.84 1.11
N LEU A 12 3.82 -8.28 0.47
CA LEU A 12 4.10 -7.95 -0.93
C LEU A 12 3.41 -8.96 -1.86
N LEU A 13 2.62 -8.47 -2.83
CA LEU A 13 2.19 -9.27 -3.99
C LEU A 13 3.16 -9.10 -5.15
N GLU A 14 3.45 -7.86 -5.51
CA GLU A 14 4.32 -7.54 -6.65
C GLU A 14 4.99 -6.18 -6.44
N TYR A 15 6.27 -6.07 -6.82
CA TYR A 15 6.96 -4.79 -6.87
C TYR A 15 7.34 -4.45 -8.32
N GLN A 16 6.74 -3.39 -8.85
CA GLN A 16 6.94 -2.89 -10.21
C GLN A 16 7.78 -1.61 -10.18
N ALA A 17 9.07 -1.74 -9.87
CA ALA A 17 9.99 -0.61 -9.69
C ALA A 17 9.99 0.38 -10.87
N GLN A 18 9.92 -0.12 -12.11
CA GLN A 18 9.90 0.72 -13.31
C GLN A 18 8.62 1.57 -13.47
N GLN A 19 7.54 1.20 -12.78
CA GLN A 19 6.27 1.95 -12.75
C GLN A 19 6.09 2.71 -11.43
N GLY A 20 7.02 2.56 -10.48
CA GLY A 20 6.90 3.13 -9.14
C GLY A 20 5.75 2.55 -8.33
N ARG A 21 5.41 1.26 -8.53
CA ARG A 21 4.22 0.64 -7.91
C ARG A 21 4.57 -0.55 -7.03
N ILE A 22 3.89 -0.65 -5.89
CA ILE A 22 3.94 -1.81 -4.99
C ILE A 22 2.51 -2.33 -4.82
N ILE A 23 2.25 -3.54 -5.32
CA ILE A 23 0.98 -4.23 -5.11
C ILE A 23 1.05 -4.96 -3.77
N ILE A 24 0.08 -4.69 -2.91
CA ILE A 24 0.07 -5.12 -1.52
C ILE A 24 -0.95 -6.25 -1.35
N ARG A 25 -0.54 -7.32 -0.67
CA ARG A 25 -1.43 -8.33 -0.13
C ARG A 25 -2.04 -7.74 1.12
N ALA A 26 -3.36 -7.71 1.19
CA ALA A 26 -4.09 -7.30 2.38
C ALA A 26 -5.20 -8.33 2.70
N PRO A 27 -5.83 -8.26 3.89
CA PRO A 27 -7.08 -8.96 4.16
C PRO A 27 -8.17 -8.53 3.17
N ARG A 28 -9.20 -9.36 3.04
CA ARG A 28 -10.39 -8.99 2.27
C ARG A 28 -11.01 -7.71 2.83
N PHE A 29 -11.40 -6.84 1.93
CA PHE A 29 -12.10 -5.60 2.22
C PHE A 29 -13.18 -5.36 1.18
N ASP A 30 -14.12 -4.53 1.55
CA ASP A 30 -15.14 -3.96 0.68
C ASP A 30 -15.04 -2.43 0.71
N PHE A 31 -15.95 -1.77 0.01
CA PHE A 31 -16.01 -0.32 -0.09
C PHE A 31 -16.12 0.37 1.29
N ASP A 32 -16.89 -0.20 2.21
CA ASP A 32 -17.15 0.39 3.52
C ASP A 32 -16.03 0.11 4.54
N SER A 33 -15.30 -0.99 4.37
CA SER A 33 -14.19 -1.43 5.23
C SER A 33 -12.80 -0.99 4.73
N PHE A 34 -12.68 -0.53 3.48
CA PHE A 34 -11.42 -0.05 2.94
C PHE A 34 -10.83 1.12 3.75
N PRO A 35 -11.59 2.17 4.13
CA PRO A 35 -11.01 3.30 4.86
C PRO A 35 -10.32 2.89 6.18
N GLN A 36 -10.89 1.93 6.91
CA GLN A 36 -10.35 1.43 8.17
C GLN A 36 -9.10 0.57 7.93
N LEU A 37 -9.10 -0.23 6.86
CA LEU A 37 -7.94 -1.00 6.44
C LEU A 37 -6.78 -0.07 6.01
N ALA A 38 -7.08 0.94 5.21
CA ALA A 38 -6.11 1.94 4.74
C ALA A 38 -5.53 2.73 5.92
N ASP A 39 -6.38 3.24 6.82
CA ASP A 39 -5.90 3.95 8.02
C ASP A 39 -5.01 3.04 8.90
N LYS A 40 -5.31 1.74 8.99
CA LYS A 40 -4.46 0.78 9.71
C LYS A 40 -3.10 0.61 9.02
N LEU A 41 -3.09 0.39 7.71
CA LEU A 41 -1.87 0.28 6.91
C LEU A 41 -0.98 1.51 7.06
N ILE A 42 -1.56 2.71 6.91
CA ILE A 42 -0.85 3.99 7.01
C ILE A 42 -0.20 4.15 8.39
N LYS A 43 -0.92 3.81 9.47
CA LYS A 43 -0.37 3.83 10.84
C LYS A 43 0.79 2.85 11.02
N LEU A 44 0.69 1.64 10.46
CA LEU A 44 1.76 0.64 10.53
C LEU A 44 3.01 1.09 9.76
N LEU A 45 2.82 1.77 8.64
CA LEU A 45 3.90 2.40 7.87
C LEU A 45 4.45 3.66 8.54
N SER A 46 3.88 4.12 9.66
CA SER A 46 4.20 5.43 10.26
C SER A 46 4.08 6.60 9.29
N ALA A 47 3.19 6.47 8.29
CA ALA A 47 2.89 7.49 7.31
C ALA A 47 1.74 8.40 7.79
N SER A 48 1.54 9.52 7.10
CA SER A 48 0.41 10.42 7.34
C SER A 48 -0.43 10.60 6.08
N VAL A 49 -1.72 10.91 6.24
CA VAL A 49 -2.59 11.20 5.09
C VAL A 49 -2.56 12.70 4.80
N ILE A 50 -2.24 13.05 3.54
CA ILE A 50 -2.29 14.42 3.04
C ILE A 50 -3.69 14.71 2.47
N GLU A 51 -4.19 13.82 1.60
CA GLU A 51 -5.47 14.01 0.91
C GLU A 51 -6.18 12.68 0.74
N LYS A 52 -7.52 12.68 0.83
CA LYS A 52 -8.36 11.52 0.52
C LYS A 52 -9.29 11.88 -0.63
N GLN A 53 -9.19 11.14 -1.73
CA GLN A 53 -10.09 11.24 -2.87
C GLN A 53 -10.89 9.95 -3.02
N TRP A 54 -12.15 10.13 -3.42
CA TRP A 54 -13.11 9.07 -3.61
C TRP A 54 -13.77 9.25 -4.97
N ASP A 55 -13.46 8.36 -5.91
CA ASP A 55 -14.14 8.24 -7.20
C ASP A 55 -15.11 7.05 -7.20
N ALA A 56 -15.99 6.95 -8.20
CA ALA A 56 -17.09 5.97 -8.22
C ALA A 56 -16.68 4.53 -7.84
N ASP A 57 -15.47 4.08 -8.22
CA ASP A 57 -15.01 2.71 -8.02
C ASP A 57 -13.57 2.59 -7.44
N ILE A 58 -12.89 3.73 -7.23
CA ILE A 58 -11.50 3.78 -6.77
C ILE A 58 -11.36 4.74 -5.60
N HIS A 59 -10.68 4.29 -4.55
CA HIS A 59 -10.16 5.18 -3.52
C HIS A 59 -8.72 5.54 -3.85
N SER A 60 -8.39 6.83 -3.76
CA SER A 60 -7.03 7.31 -3.97
C SER A 60 -6.65 8.25 -2.84
N TRP A 61 -5.76 7.82 -1.97
CA TRP A 61 -5.30 8.61 -0.83
C TRP A 61 -3.87 9.03 -1.07
N LEU A 62 -3.60 10.32 -1.00
CA LEU A 62 -2.24 10.84 -0.99
C LEU A 62 -1.70 10.72 0.43
N ILE A 63 -0.59 10.00 0.59
CA ILE A 63 0.08 9.79 1.86
C ILE A 63 1.50 10.35 1.83
N ASP A 64 2.01 10.75 2.98
CA ASP A 64 3.40 11.11 3.20
C ASP A 64 4.07 10.04 4.06
N PHE A 65 5.07 9.37 3.47
CA PHE A 65 5.94 8.42 4.14
C PHE A 65 7.33 9.07 4.29
N GLU A 66 7.60 9.63 5.46
CA GLU A 66 8.89 10.26 5.80
C GLU A 66 9.34 11.35 4.80
N GLY A 67 8.40 12.12 4.24
CA GLY A 67 8.66 13.14 3.21
C GLY A 67 8.58 12.63 1.77
N CYS A 68 8.38 11.32 1.56
CA CYS A 68 8.06 10.73 0.27
C CYS A 68 6.55 10.62 0.09
N GLN A 69 6.02 11.32 -0.91
CA GLN A 69 4.60 11.31 -1.19
C GLN A 69 4.21 10.20 -2.16
N LEU A 70 3.27 9.35 -1.72
CA LEU A 70 2.78 8.19 -2.46
C LEU A 70 1.26 8.22 -2.53
N PHE A 71 0.69 7.70 -3.61
CA PHE A 71 -0.72 7.35 -3.67
C PHE A 71 -0.94 5.96 -3.12
N LEU A 72 -1.77 5.83 -2.09
CA LEU A 72 -2.39 4.58 -1.69
C LEU A 72 -3.73 4.45 -2.43
N LYS A 73 -3.81 3.49 -3.35
CA LYS A 73 -5.00 3.26 -4.16
C LYS A 73 -5.62 1.92 -3.86
N SER A 74 -6.95 1.85 -3.97
CA SER A 74 -7.66 0.59 -4.00
C SER A 74 -8.74 0.56 -5.06
N GLU A 75 -8.91 -0.64 -5.63
CA GLU A 75 -9.98 -0.95 -6.55
C GLU A 75 -10.93 -1.95 -5.88
N HIS A 76 -12.22 -1.61 -5.81
CA HIS A 76 -13.20 -2.40 -5.08
C HIS A 76 -13.45 -3.78 -5.72
N TYR A 77 -13.62 -3.87 -7.03
CA TYR A 77 -14.02 -5.12 -7.70
C TYR A 77 -12.96 -6.21 -7.68
N SER A 78 -11.68 -5.83 -7.64
CA SER A 78 -10.56 -6.76 -7.63
C SER A 78 -9.98 -6.99 -6.23
N GLU A 79 -10.49 -6.29 -5.20
CA GLU A 79 -9.91 -6.23 -3.85
C GLU A 79 -8.41 -5.90 -3.87
N SER A 80 -7.98 -5.12 -4.87
CA SER A 80 -6.56 -4.78 -5.06
C SER A 80 -6.23 -3.48 -4.35
N ILE A 81 -5.09 -3.46 -3.66
CA ILE A 81 -4.52 -2.28 -3.01
C ILE A 81 -3.06 -2.14 -3.43
N TRP A 82 -2.65 -0.92 -3.80
CA TRP A 82 -1.29 -0.65 -4.22
C TRP A 82 -0.82 0.74 -3.81
N LEU A 83 0.49 0.87 -3.64
CA LEU A 83 1.17 2.16 -3.54
C LEU A 83 1.71 2.55 -4.92
N GLU A 84 1.62 3.83 -5.25
CA GLU A 84 2.14 4.40 -6.48
C GLU A 84 2.90 5.70 -6.17
N ALA A 85 4.15 5.80 -6.60
CA ALA A 85 4.94 7.00 -6.42
C ALA A 85 4.49 8.15 -7.32
N LEU A 86 4.48 9.37 -6.77
CA LEU A 86 4.28 10.59 -7.56
C LEU A 86 5.45 10.86 -8.51
N SER A 87 6.67 10.51 -8.09
CA SER A 87 7.88 10.60 -8.90
C SER A 87 8.74 9.36 -8.62
N ILE A 88 8.89 8.52 -9.65
CA ILE A 88 9.61 7.24 -9.53
C ILE A 88 11.07 7.48 -9.13
N ASP A 89 11.76 8.40 -9.79
CA ASP A 89 13.18 8.67 -9.54
C ASP A 89 13.42 9.23 -8.13
N ALA A 90 12.54 10.11 -7.65
CA ALA A 90 12.66 10.73 -6.34
C ALA A 90 12.20 9.82 -5.19
N SER A 91 11.44 8.77 -5.48
CA SER A 91 10.85 7.86 -4.47
C SER A 91 11.48 6.47 -4.50
N LYS A 92 12.55 6.28 -5.28
CA LYS A 92 13.09 4.95 -5.56
C LYS A 92 13.59 4.25 -4.29
N GLU A 93 14.30 4.99 -3.44
CA GLU A 93 14.86 4.45 -2.21
C GLU A 93 13.75 4.02 -1.24
N GLU A 94 12.73 4.85 -1.09
CA GLU A 94 11.57 4.59 -0.23
C GLU A 94 10.72 3.44 -0.78
N LEU A 95 10.53 3.37 -2.10
CA LEU A 95 9.84 2.24 -2.73
C LEU A 95 10.60 0.92 -2.55
N ASP A 96 11.93 0.92 -2.74
CA ASP A 96 12.76 -0.26 -2.53
C ASP A 96 12.70 -0.70 -1.04
N TYR A 97 12.72 0.26 -0.10
CA TYR A 97 12.56 -0.01 1.32
C TYR A 97 11.17 -0.59 1.67
N LEU A 98 10.10 0.06 1.20
CA LEU A 98 8.72 -0.38 1.43
C LEU A 98 8.49 -1.77 0.84
N ALA A 99 8.99 -2.04 -0.38
CA ALA A 99 8.90 -3.37 -0.98
C ALA A 99 9.57 -4.43 -0.10
N GLY A 100 10.75 -4.14 0.46
CA GLY A 100 11.42 -5.02 1.42
C GLY A 100 10.66 -5.19 2.73
N LEU A 101 9.99 -4.14 3.22
CA LEU A 101 9.12 -4.20 4.40
C LEU A 101 7.91 -5.10 4.15
N PHE A 102 7.21 -4.92 3.02
CA PHE A 102 6.09 -5.77 2.62
C PHE A 102 6.51 -7.21 2.33
N GLN A 103 7.72 -7.44 1.82
CA GLN A 103 8.24 -8.79 1.60
C GLN A 103 8.42 -9.56 2.92
N ARG A 104 8.85 -8.87 3.99
CA ARG A 104 8.89 -9.43 5.35
C ARG A 104 7.48 -9.61 5.92
N GLY A 105 6.59 -8.69 5.57
CA GLY A 105 5.21 -8.67 6.03
C GLY A 105 5.07 -8.20 7.48
N PHE A 106 3.90 -7.66 7.83
CA PHE A 106 3.55 -7.23 9.18
C PHE A 106 2.04 -7.27 9.44
#